data_AF-A0A524N202-F1
#
_entry.id   AF-A0A524N202-F1
#
_cell.length_a   1.000
_cell.length_b   1.000
_cell.length_c   1.000
_cell.angle_alpha   90.00
_cell.angle_beta   90.00
_cell.angle_gamma   90.00
#
_symmetry.space_group_name_H-M   'P 1'
#
loop_
_entity.id
_entity.type
_entity.pdbx_description
1 polymer ?
#
loop_
_entity_poly.entity_id
_entity_poly.type
_entity_poly.pdbx_seq_one_letter_code
_entity_poly.pdbx_strand_id
1 'polypeptide(L)'
;MDDKSLGYTIMIITLAIMAAYFIWLFPGLFGTMFLWLALYSEWAIKLPVMLAVYMILFIVLWIGYTMATTPPPVPLDTPLDLDTEFDFDDEDEEEKEKKDE
;
A
#
# COMPACT_ATOMS: atom_id res chain seq x y z
N MET A 1 -8.70 -27.52 10.39
CA MET A 1 -8.45 -26.27 11.13
C MET A 1 -9.75 -25.51 11.06
N ASP A 2 -10.46 -25.37 12.18
CA ASP A 2 -11.80 -24.77 12.17
C ASP A 2 -11.69 -23.25 12.03
N ASP A 3 -12.52 -22.63 11.19
CA ASP A 3 -12.50 -21.17 10.97
C ASP A 3 -12.67 -20.39 12.29
N LYS A 4 -13.35 -20.99 13.26
CA LYS A 4 -13.52 -20.46 14.61
C LYS A 4 -12.20 -20.36 15.37
N SER A 5 -11.33 -21.36 15.29
CA SER A 5 -10.03 -21.32 15.99
C SER A 5 -9.10 -20.29 15.37
N LEU A 6 -9.15 -20.13 14.05
CA LEU A 6 -8.41 -19.08 13.33
C LEU A 6 -8.90 -17.68 13.72
N GLY A 7 -10.22 -17.49 13.86
CA GLY A 7 -10.78 -16.23 14.36
C GLY A 7 -10.29 -15.89 15.78
N TYR A 8 -10.33 -16.85 16.71
CA TYR A 8 -9.86 -16.64 18.08
C TYR A 8 -8.36 -16.38 18.17
N THR A 9 -7.53 -17.05 17.36
CA THR A 9 -6.08 -16.82 17.39
C THR A 9 -5.74 -15.42 16.93
N ILE A 10 -6.32 -14.93 15.82
CA ILE A 10 -6.09 -13.56 15.36
C ILE A 10 -6.58 -12.54 16.40
N MET A 11 -7.72 -12.77 17.05
CA MET A 11 -8.22 -11.89 18.10
C MET A 11 -7.27 -11.81 19.31
N ILE A 12 -6.75 -12.94 19.78
CA ILE A 12 -5.82 -12.96 20.92
C ILE A 12 -4.49 -12.30 20.53
N ILE A 13 -3.98 -12.59 19.34
CA ILE A 13 -2.72 -12.02 18.84
C ILE A 13 -2.84 -10.50 18.72
N THR A 14 -3.93 -9.99 18.13
CA THR A 14 -4.14 -8.55 17.96
C THR A 14 -4.29 -7.85 19.32
N LEU A 15 -5.02 -8.44 20.26
CA LEU A 15 -5.14 -7.90 21.62
C LEU A 15 -3.78 -7.88 22.33
N ALA A 16 -2.97 -8.94 22.19
CA ALA A 16 -1.62 -9.00 22.75
C ALA A 16 -0.69 -7.93 22.15
N ILE A 17 -0.72 -7.74 20.82
CA ILE A 17 0.06 -6.71 20.14
C ILE A 17 -0.35 -5.30 20.61
N MET A 18 -1.66 -5.05 20.72
CA MET A 18 -2.20 -3.79 21.22
C MET A 18 -1.73 -3.49 22.65
N ALA A 19 -1.79 -4.48 23.54
CA ALA A 19 -1.29 -4.35 24.90
C ALA A 19 0.23 -4.12 24.93
N ALA A 20 1.00 -4.87 24.14
CA ALA A 20 2.44 -4.69 24.04
C ALA A 20 2.83 -3.30 23.53
N TYR A 21 2.15 -2.79 22.50
CA TYR A 21 2.37 -1.44 21.99
C TYR A 21 2.04 -0.37 23.04
N PHE A 22 0.95 -0.53 23.78
CA PHE A 22 0.58 0.38 24.86
C PHE A 22 1.63 0.40 25.99
N ILE A 23 2.15 -0.76 26.39
CA ILE A 23 3.23 -0.87 27.38
C ILE A 23 4.51 -0.21 26.86
N TRP A 24 4.83 -0.39 25.58
CA TRP A 24 6.00 0.24 24.96
C TRP A 24 5.87 1.78 24.86
N LEU A 25 4.65 2.29 24.64
CA LEU A 25 4.36 3.72 24.59
C LEU A 25 4.34 4.38 25.98
N PHE A 26 3.94 3.66 27.02
CA PHE A 26 3.84 4.19 28.39
C PHE A 26 4.51 3.29 29.44
N PRO A 27 5.82 3.01 29.32
CA PRO A 27 6.50 2.09 30.24
C PRO A 27 6.53 2.60 31.68
N GLY A 28 6.47 3.93 31.88
CA GLY A 28 6.45 4.54 33.21
C GLY A 28 5.20 4.21 34.05
N LEU A 29 4.09 3.85 33.42
CA LEU A 29 2.85 3.47 34.13
C LEU A 29 2.97 2.10 34.83
N PHE A 30 3.90 1.24 34.37
CA PHE A 30 4.03 -0.14 34.82
C PHE A 30 5.18 -0.37 35.81
N GLY A 31 5.76 0.72 36.35
CA GLY A 31 6.77 0.69 37.41
C GLY A 31 8.18 0.34 36.92
N THR A 32 9.05 -0.07 37.85
CA THR A 32 10.49 -0.25 37.62
C THR A 32 10.84 -1.41 36.69
N MET A 33 9.92 -2.36 36.48
CA MET A 33 10.10 -3.50 35.56
C MET A 33 10.31 -3.07 34.11
N PHE A 34 9.71 -1.96 33.69
CA PHE A 34 9.77 -1.46 32.30
C PHE A 34 10.61 -0.19 32.15
N LEU A 35 11.37 0.20 33.19
CA LEU A 35 12.14 1.44 33.17
C LEU A 35 13.22 1.47 32.08
N TRP A 36 13.79 0.31 31.71
CA TRP A 36 14.73 0.23 30.57
C TRP A 36 14.04 0.67 29.29
N LEU A 37 12.75 0.34 29.14
CA LEU A 37 11.99 0.56 27.92
C LEU A 37 11.64 2.05 27.75
N ALA A 38 11.69 2.85 28.82
CA ALA A 38 11.50 4.29 28.77
C ALA A 38 12.47 5.00 27.81
N LEU A 39 13.74 4.55 27.76
CA LEU A 39 14.74 5.08 26.81
C LEU A 39 14.37 4.82 25.35
N TYR A 40 13.61 3.75 25.09
CA TYR A 40 13.18 3.34 23.76
C TYR A 40 11.73 3.71 23.45
N SER A 41 11.00 4.31 24.40
CA SER A 41 9.57 4.58 24.27
C SER A 41 9.28 5.60 23.18
N GLU A 42 10.15 6.60 23.01
CA GLU A 42 10.03 7.59 21.94
C GLU A 42 10.05 6.95 20.54
N TRP A 43 10.73 5.80 20.38
CA TRP A 43 10.79 5.08 19.11
C TRP A 43 9.44 4.45 18.73
N ALA A 44 8.53 4.21 19.68
CA ALA A 44 7.18 3.72 19.41
C ALA A 44 6.36 4.68 18.55
N ILE A 45 6.65 5.98 18.62
CA ILE A 45 6.01 7.03 17.79
C ILE A 45 6.91 7.38 16.59
N LYS A 46 8.22 7.54 16.80
CA LYS A 46 9.14 7.93 15.72
C LYS A 46 9.11 6.93 14.58
N LEU A 47 9.09 5.63 14.86
CA LEU A 47 9.14 4.59 13.83
C LEU A 47 7.92 4.63 12.88
N PRO A 48 6.66 4.59 13.35
CA PRO A 48 5.49 4.65 12.45
C PRO A 48 5.42 5.99 11.69
N VAL A 49 5.79 7.10 12.33
CA VAL A 49 5.82 8.42 11.66
C VAL A 49 6.89 8.44 10.56
N MET A 50 8.11 7.95 10.85
CA MET A 50 9.17 7.84 9.85
C MET A 50 8.74 6.94 8.69
N LEU A 51 8.13 5.77 8.97
CA LEU A 51 7.66 4.86 7.93
C LEU A 51 6.62 5.53 7.03
N ALA A 52 5.66 6.26 7.60
CA ALA A 52 4.66 7.00 6.85
C ALA A 52 5.29 8.06 5.94
N VAL A 53 6.23 8.86 6.47
CA VAL A 53 6.95 9.89 5.70
C VAL A 53 7.78 9.24 4.58
N TYR A 54 8.52 8.18 4.88
CA TYR A 54 9.33 7.48 3.89
C TYR A 54 8.49 6.85 2.78
N MET A 55 7.27 6.37 3.09
CA MET A 55 6.37 5.82 2.08
C MET A 55 5.93 6.91 1.08
N ILE A 56 5.64 8.12 1.56
CA ILE A 56 5.33 9.27 0.69
C ILE A 56 6.55 9.68 -0.13
N LEU A 57 7.72 9.81 0.50
CA LEU A 57 8.96 10.17 -0.18
C LEU A 57 9.35 9.13 -1.23
N PHE A 58 9.09 7.85 -0.96
CA PHE A 58 9.31 6.77 -1.90
C PHE A 58 8.44 6.92 -3.16
N ILE A 59 7.17 7.32 -3.00
CA ILE A 59 6.29 7.63 -4.14
C ILE A 59 6.83 8.81 -4.96
N VAL A 60 7.25 9.90 -4.30
CA VAL A 60 7.82 11.06 -4.99
C VAL A 60 9.10 10.69 -5.74
N LEU A 61 9.98 9.91 -5.10
CA LEU A 61 11.20 9.40 -5.72
C LEU A 61 10.89 8.50 -6.92
N TRP A 62 9.87 7.66 -6.81
CA TRP A 62 9.43 6.80 -7.92
C TRP A 62 8.92 7.61 -9.11
N ILE A 63 8.10 8.64 -8.88
CA ILE A 63 7.60 9.53 -9.95
C ILE A 63 8.76 10.31 -10.58
N GLY A 64 9.68 10.82 -9.75
CA GLY A 64 10.90 11.48 -10.25
C GLY A 64 11.74 10.55 -11.12
N TYR A 65 11.85 9.29 -10.73
CA TYR A 65 12.54 8.26 -11.50
C TYR A 65 11.86 8.00 -12.86
N THR A 66 10.53 7.83 -12.89
CA THR A 66 9.83 7.59 -14.17
C THR A 66 10.00 8.77 -15.12
N MET A 67 9.85 10.01 -14.65
CA MET A 67 10.07 11.21 -15.48
C MET A 67 11.51 11.34 -16.00
N ALA A 68 12.52 10.97 -15.19
CA ALA A 68 13.91 11.00 -15.64
C ALA A 68 14.20 9.94 -16.72
N THR A 69 13.45 8.84 -16.71
CA THR A 69 13.61 7.73 -17.66
C THR A 69 12.69 7.82 -18.88
N THR A 70 11.72 8.73 -18.92
CA THR A 70 10.86 8.95 -20.09
C THR A 70 11.57 9.84 -21.12
N PRO A 71 11.90 9.34 -22.33
CA PRO A 71 12.38 10.18 -23.41
C PRO A 71 11.27 11.15 -23.85
N PRO A 72 11.62 12.38 -24.28
CA PRO A 72 10.65 13.38 -24.69
C PRO A 72 9.75 12.83 -25.82
N PRO A 73 8.43 13.09 -25.77
CA PRO A 73 7.51 12.62 -26.79
C PRO A 73 7.91 13.14 -28.17
N VAL A 74 7.85 12.28 -29.18
CA VAL A 74 8.22 12.60 -30.56
C VAL A 74 7.31 13.73 -31.06
N PRO A 75 7.85 14.80 -31.70
CA PRO A 75 7.04 15.89 -32.23
C PRO A 75 6.01 15.38 -33.25
N LEU A 76 4.75 15.79 -33.05
CA LEU A 76 3.55 15.40 -33.78
C LEU A 76 3.45 16.01 -35.20
N ASP A 77 4.53 16.00 -35.99
CA ASP A 77 4.48 16.46 -37.39
C ASP A 77 3.77 15.44 -38.32
N THR A 78 3.43 14.26 -37.80
CA THR A 78 2.53 13.30 -38.44
C THR A 78 1.18 13.33 -37.72
N PRO A 79 0.05 13.57 -38.41
CA PRO A 79 -1.27 13.43 -37.80
C PRO A 79 -1.37 12.03 -37.21
N LEU A 80 -1.62 12.00 -35.91
CA LEU A 80 -1.76 10.79 -35.12
C LEU A 80 -3.01 10.08 -35.67
N ASP A 81 -2.83 9.01 -36.45
CA ASP A 81 -3.91 8.11 -36.90
C ASP A 81 -4.50 7.40 -35.67
N LEU A 82 -5.25 8.14 -34.85
CA LEU A 82 -5.99 7.62 -33.69
C LEU A 82 -7.26 6.87 -34.09
N ASP A 83 -7.70 7.03 -35.34
CA ASP A 83 -8.96 6.48 -35.82
C ASP A 83 -8.86 4.97 -36.12
N THR A 84 -7.66 4.40 -36.25
CA THR A 84 -7.48 2.97 -36.61
C THR A 84 -7.35 2.03 -35.40
N GLU A 85 -7.02 2.54 -34.20
CA GLU A 85 -6.87 1.68 -33.00
C GLU A 85 -8.18 1.51 -32.20
N PHE A 86 -9.22 2.29 -32.47
CA PHE A 86 -10.53 2.18 -31.81
C PHE A 86 -11.49 1.16 -32.45
N ASP A 87 -11.15 0.59 -33.61
CA ASP A 87 -12.04 -0.29 -34.39
C ASP A 87 -11.86 -1.79 -34.08
N PHE A 88 -11.12 -2.14 -33.02
CA PHE A 88 -10.81 -3.54 -32.66
C PHE A 88 -11.74 -4.18 -31.62
N ASP A 89 -12.64 -3.42 -30.99
CA ASP A 89 -13.54 -3.95 -29.95
C ASP A 89 -15.01 -4.10 -30.40
N ASP A 90 -15.43 -3.50 -31.52
CA ASP A 90 -16.84 -3.53 -31.96
C ASP A 90 -17.20 -4.78 -32.81
N GLU A 91 -16.25 -5.39 -33.54
CA GLU A 91 -16.54 -6.59 -34.35
C GLU A 91 -16.74 -7.87 -33.50
N ASP A 92 -16.15 -7.93 -32.30
CA ASP A 92 -16.21 -9.09 -31.41
C ASP A 92 -17.52 -9.22 -30.61
N GLU A 93 -18.33 -8.15 -30.55
CA GLU A 93 -19.65 -8.15 -29.88
C GLU A 93 -20.77 -8.58 -30.84
N GLU A 94 -20.74 -8.16 -32.12
CA GLU A 94 -21.77 -8.54 -33.10
C GLU A 94 -21.78 -10.04 -33.46
N GLU A 95 -20.62 -10.72 -33.39
CA GLU A 95 -20.55 -12.18 -33.64
C GLU A 95 -21.10 -13.01 -32.47
N LYS A 96 -21.10 -12.47 -31.25
CA LYS A 96 -21.64 -13.14 -30.07
C LYS A 96 -23.17 -13.05 -30.00
N GLU A 97 -23.75 -11.92 -30.40
CA GLU A 97 -25.21 -11.74 -30.36
C GLU A 97 -25.95 -12.59 -31.40
N LYS A 98 -25.36 -12.83 -32.59
CA LYS A 98 -25.96 -13.69 -33.63
C LYS A 98 -25.89 -15.20 -33.36
N LYS A 99 -25.16 -15.63 -32.32
CA LYS A 99 -25.00 -17.06 -31.98
C LYS A 99 -25.96 -17.54 -30.89
N ASP A 100 -26.60 -16.60 -30.20
CA ASP A 100 -27.54 -16.86 -29.11
C ASP A 100 -29.03 -16.63 -29.50
N GLU A 101 -29.33 -16.41 -30.79
CA GLU A 101 -30.68 -16.45 -31.40
C GLU A 101 -30.84 -17.64 -32.36
#